data_AF-A0A8T1V366-F1
#
_entry.id   AF-A0A8T1V366-F1
#
_cell.length_a   1.000
_cell.length_b   1.000
_cell.length_c   1.000
_cell.angle_alpha   90.00
_cell.angle_beta   90.00
_cell.angle_gamma   90.00
#
_symmetry.space_group_name_H-M   'P 1'
#
loop_
_entity.id
_entity.type
_entity.pdbx_description
1 polymer ?
#
loop_
_entity_poly.entity_id
_entity_poly.type
_entity_poly.pdbx_seq_one_letter_code
_entity_poly.pdbx_strand_id
1 'polypeptide(L)'
;MAPSLTSDALHGTISDVESMQPQSPPSSCGSDDGRQEELEHLGVADTVLNDDNWSWLRDLLDPVHDAAVRSQGKVFFARLFQTQDAADMEATLAEMESWRDGLGGESARPREHELARALFLLGYDKSMSLAR
;
A
#
# COMPACT_ATOMS: atom_id res chain seq x y z
N MET A 1 -22.51 14.89 56.15
CA MET A 1 -22.47 14.19 57.45
C MET A 1 -22.34 12.70 57.17
N ALA A 2 -21.19 12.11 57.48
CA ALA A 2 -21.06 10.66 57.66
C ALA A 2 -21.40 10.32 59.13
N PRO A 3 -21.96 9.13 59.41
CA PRO A 3 -21.22 8.13 60.20
C PRO A 3 -21.43 6.67 59.68
N SER A 4 -20.37 5.86 59.55
CA SER A 4 -19.85 4.83 60.50
C SER A 4 -20.41 3.41 60.20
N LEU A 5 -19.63 2.47 59.62
CA LEU A 5 -18.77 1.42 60.26
C LEU A 5 -19.58 0.51 61.23
N THR A 6 -19.66 -0.83 61.12
CA THR A 6 -18.58 -1.84 61.15
C THR A 6 -19.06 -3.29 60.81
N SER A 7 -18.15 -4.09 60.24
CA SER A 7 -17.74 -5.51 60.54
C SER A 7 -18.68 -6.73 60.50
N ASP A 8 -18.01 -7.88 60.24
CA ASP A 8 -18.42 -9.30 60.26
C ASP A 8 -18.96 -9.89 58.94
N ALA A 9 -18.46 -11.00 58.38
CA ALA A 9 -17.41 -11.92 58.81
C ALA A 9 -16.82 -12.64 57.58
N LEU A 10 -15.50 -12.82 57.61
CA LEU A 10 -14.79 -13.85 56.84
C LEU A 10 -15.21 -15.22 57.37
N HIS A 11 -15.61 -16.14 56.48
CA HIS A 11 -15.20 -17.55 56.44
C HIS A 11 -16.13 -18.36 55.52
N GLY A 12 -15.56 -19.00 54.49
CA GLY A 12 -16.30 -19.89 53.59
C GLY A 12 -15.45 -20.50 52.47
N THR A 13 -14.37 -21.20 52.86
CA THR A 13 -13.84 -22.44 52.26
C THR A 13 -14.04 -22.75 50.75
N ILE A 14 -12.93 -22.61 49.98
CA ILE A 14 -12.17 -23.59 49.17
C ILE A 14 -12.90 -24.76 48.46
N SER A 15 -12.42 -25.05 47.24
CA SER A 15 -12.61 -26.20 46.30
C SER A 15 -13.63 -25.94 45.17
N ASP A 16 -13.41 -26.23 43.88
CA ASP A 16 -12.52 -27.20 43.22
C ASP A 16 -12.44 -26.90 41.69
N VAL A 17 -11.28 -27.16 41.10
CA VAL A 17 -10.91 -27.55 39.69
C VAL A 17 -11.50 -26.91 38.42
N GLU A 18 -10.55 -26.59 37.52
CA GLU A 18 -10.57 -26.71 36.05
C GLU A 18 -11.88 -26.46 35.28
N SER A 19 -11.90 -25.34 34.54
CA SER A 19 -12.50 -25.35 33.19
C SER A 19 -11.72 -24.43 32.27
N MET A 20 -11.45 -24.96 31.09
CA MET A 20 -10.62 -24.43 30.01
C MET A 20 -11.01 -23.01 29.61
N GLN A 21 -10.01 -22.17 29.32
CA GLN A 21 -9.88 -21.51 28.01
C GLN A 21 -8.55 -20.75 27.93
N PRO A 22 -7.59 -21.15 27.08
CA PRO A 22 -6.57 -20.21 26.62
C PRO A 22 -7.32 -19.12 25.85
N GLN A 23 -7.30 -17.88 26.35
CA GLN A 23 -7.67 -16.73 25.53
C GLN A 23 -6.63 -16.62 24.44
N SER A 24 -6.96 -17.21 23.28
CA SER A 24 -6.26 -16.94 22.03
C SER A 24 -6.18 -15.43 21.84
N PRO A 25 -5.03 -14.87 21.43
CA PRO A 25 -5.00 -13.49 20.98
C PRO A 25 -6.03 -13.32 19.85
N PRO A 26 -6.69 -12.16 19.72
CA PRO A 26 -7.59 -11.93 18.61
C PRO A 26 -6.82 -12.16 17.31
N SER A 27 -7.28 -13.11 16.50
CA SER A 27 -6.83 -13.32 15.13
C SER A 27 -6.94 -11.99 14.39
N SER A 28 -5.79 -11.39 14.11
CA SER A 28 -5.66 -10.19 13.29
C SER A 28 -6.12 -10.54 11.87
N CYS A 29 -7.36 -10.16 11.56
CA CYS A 29 -7.99 -10.45 10.29
C CYS A 29 -7.70 -9.30 9.32
N GLY A 30 -6.83 -9.54 8.33
CA GLY A 30 -6.99 -9.03 6.96
C GLY A 30 -6.70 -7.55 6.69
N SER A 31 -5.50 -7.04 6.96
CA SER A 31 -5.01 -5.79 6.33
C SER A 31 -3.49 -5.76 6.08
N ASP A 32 -2.79 -6.87 6.33
CA ASP A 32 -1.35 -6.94 6.11
C ASP A 32 -1.01 -7.23 4.64
N ASP A 33 -1.88 -7.96 3.95
CA ASP A 33 -1.64 -8.48 2.59
C ASP A 33 -1.39 -7.35 1.57
N GLY A 34 -2.27 -6.35 1.51
CA GLY A 34 -2.11 -5.22 0.58
C GLY A 34 -0.93 -4.29 0.92
N ARG A 35 -0.57 -4.18 2.20
CA ARG A 35 0.60 -3.38 2.62
C ARG A 35 1.90 -4.11 2.31
N GLN A 36 1.89 -5.43 2.46
CA GLN A 36 3.04 -6.27 2.14
C GLN A 36 3.28 -6.29 0.63
N GLU A 37 2.24 -6.46 -0.18
CA GLU A 37 2.33 -6.37 -1.64
C GLU A 37 2.87 -5.01 -2.09
N GLU A 38 2.41 -3.90 -1.50
CA GLU A 38 2.92 -2.55 -1.78
C GLU A 38 4.43 -2.45 -1.47
N LEU A 39 4.87 -2.97 -0.33
CA LEU A 39 6.28 -2.96 0.07
C LEU A 39 7.17 -3.79 -0.88
N GLU A 40 6.66 -4.91 -1.37
CA GLU A 40 7.36 -5.73 -2.37
C GLU A 40 7.55 -4.97 -3.69
N HIS A 41 6.50 -4.31 -4.17
CA HIS A 41 6.57 -3.47 -5.37
C HIS A 41 7.54 -2.29 -5.18
N LEU A 42 7.55 -1.65 -4.00
CA LEU A 42 8.49 -0.57 -3.69
C LEU A 42 9.94 -1.06 -3.70
N GLY A 43 10.22 -2.23 -3.11
CA GLY A 43 11.57 -2.81 -3.13
C GLY A 43 12.06 -3.14 -4.55
N VAL A 44 11.16 -3.63 -5.40
CA VAL A 44 11.43 -3.88 -6.82
C VAL A 44 11.71 -2.57 -7.54
N ALA A 45 10.84 -1.57 -7.36
CA ALA A 45 10.99 -0.26 -7.99
C ALA A 45 12.33 0.37 -7.60
N ASP A 46 12.70 0.39 -6.32
CA ASP A 46 13.96 0.95 -5.85
C ASP A 46 15.18 0.22 -6.43
N THR A 47 15.08 -1.11 -6.56
CA THR A 47 16.16 -1.90 -7.18
C THR A 47 16.32 -1.58 -8.66
N VAL A 48 15.22 -1.57 -9.41
CA VAL A 48 15.23 -1.36 -10.86
C VAL A 48 15.56 0.10 -11.21
N LEU A 49 15.01 1.05 -10.47
CA LEU A 49 15.28 2.47 -10.64
C LEU A 49 16.74 2.82 -10.39
N ASN A 50 17.53 1.99 -9.69
CA ASN A 50 18.97 2.22 -9.52
C ASN A 50 19.77 2.02 -10.82
N ASP A 51 19.24 1.32 -11.82
CA ASP A 51 19.87 1.15 -13.13
C ASP A 51 19.80 2.44 -13.98
N ASP A 52 20.87 2.76 -14.70
CA ASP A 52 20.98 3.97 -15.52
C ASP A 52 19.97 4.03 -16.66
N ASN A 53 19.48 2.89 -17.12
CA ASN A 53 18.40 2.81 -18.12
C ASN A 53 17.10 3.47 -17.62
N TRP A 54 16.93 3.58 -16.30
CA TRP A 54 15.75 4.19 -15.67
C TRP A 54 16.04 5.54 -15.04
N SER A 55 17.21 6.14 -15.33
CA SER A 55 17.59 7.48 -14.85
C SER A 55 16.54 8.54 -15.17
N TRP A 56 15.96 8.52 -16.38
CA TRP A 56 14.91 9.46 -16.79
C TRP A 56 13.66 9.37 -15.90
N LEU A 57 13.31 8.18 -15.40
CA LEU A 57 12.15 8.00 -14.52
C LEU A 57 12.47 8.46 -13.10
N ARG A 58 13.72 8.29 -12.64
CA ARG A 58 14.19 8.93 -11.40
C ARG A 58 14.09 10.45 -11.49
N ASP A 59 14.54 11.03 -12.61
CA ASP A 59 14.49 12.48 -12.84
C ASP A 59 13.05 13.02 -12.85
N LEU A 60 12.06 12.20 -13.22
CA LEU A 60 10.63 12.52 -13.11
C LEU A 60 10.06 12.37 -11.69
N LEU A 61 10.56 11.42 -10.91
CA LEU A 61 10.11 11.16 -9.53
C LEU A 61 10.68 12.18 -8.53
N ASP A 62 11.91 12.64 -8.74
CA ASP A 62 12.60 13.57 -7.85
C ASP A 62 11.86 14.91 -7.60
N PRO A 63 11.30 15.60 -8.61
CA PRO A 63 10.59 16.86 -8.42
C PRO A 63 9.16 16.70 -7.88
N VAL A 64 8.64 15.48 -7.75
CA VAL A 64 7.32 15.22 -7.15
C VAL A 64 7.42 15.38 -5.63
N HIS A 65 6.76 16.39 -5.08
CA HIS A 65 6.89 16.75 -3.66
C HIS A 65 6.04 15.85 -2.74
N ASP A 66 4.92 15.36 -3.26
CA ASP A 66 4.01 14.51 -2.52
C ASP A 66 4.57 13.08 -2.42
N ALA A 67 4.95 12.67 -1.21
CA ALA A 67 5.54 11.36 -0.96
C ALA A 67 4.57 10.22 -1.31
N ALA A 68 3.26 10.40 -1.12
CA ALA A 68 2.28 9.38 -1.47
C ALA A 68 2.19 9.22 -2.99
N VAL A 69 2.21 10.33 -3.74
CA VAL A 69 2.25 10.29 -5.22
C VAL A 69 3.52 9.64 -5.72
N ARG A 70 4.67 9.96 -5.11
CA ARG A 70 5.96 9.35 -5.47
C ARG A 70 5.96 7.83 -5.22
N SER A 71 5.51 7.39 -4.05
CA SER A 71 5.40 5.96 -3.72
C SER A 71 4.43 5.25 -4.66
N GLN A 72 3.26 5.84 -4.93
CA GLN A 72 2.29 5.27 -5.86
C GLN A 72 2.87 5.16 -7.28
N GLY A 73 3.61 6.17 -7.74
CA GLY A 73 4.31 6.12 -9.03
C GLY A 73 5.32 4.98 -9.11
N LYS A 74 6.05 4.70 -8.02
CA LYS A 74 6.96 3.55 -7.92
C LYS A 74 6.21 2.21 -7.95
N VAL A 75 5.08 2.11 -7.26
CA VAL A 75 4.24 0.90 -7.28
C VAL A 75 3.74 0.63 -8.69
N PHE A 76 3.20 1.64 -9.37
CA PHE A 76 2.78 1.49 -10.76
C PHE A 76 3.95 1.10 -11.67
N PHE A 77 5.10 1.74 -11.53
CA PHE A 77 6.29 1.33 -12.27
C PHE A 77 6.65 -0.15 -12.06
N ALA A 78 6.67 -0.62 -10.81
CA ALA A 78 6.98 -2.01 -10.51
C ALA A 78 5.96 -2.98 -11.14
N ARG A 79 4.66 -2.67 -11.05
CA ARG A 79 3.60 -3.43 -11.72
C ARG A 79 3.84 -3.46 -13.22
N LEU A 80 3.98 -2.29 -13.86
CA LEU A 80 4.27 -2.19 -15.29
C LEU A 80 5.52 -2.96 -15.69
N PHE A 81 6.57 -2.95 -14.87
CA PHE A 81 7.82 -3.67 -15.13
C PHE A 81 7.63 -5.19 -15.06
N GLN A 82 6.91 -5.69 -14.06
CA GLN A 82 6.76 -7.12 -13.79
C GLN A 82 5.66 -7.80 -14.62
N THR A 83 4.56 -7.11 -14.93
CA THR A 83 3.39 -7.69 -15.60
C THR A 83 3.77 -8.31 -16.94
N GLN A 84 3.39 -9.56 -17.17
CA GLN A 84 3.57 -10.26 -18.45
C GLN A 84 2.23 -10.61 -19.12
N ASP A 85 1.13 -10.37 -18.43
CA ASP A 85 -0.22 -10.63 -18.91
C ASP A 85 -0.88 -9.34 -19.44
N ALA A 86 -1.56 -9.43 -20.58
CA ALA A 86 -2.19 -8.28 -21.21
C ALA A 86 -3.41 -7.77 -20.43
N ALA A 87 -4.21 -8.65 -19.82
CA ALA A 87 -5.35 -8.27 -19.01
C ALA A 87 -4.92 -7.57 -17.71
N ASP A 88 -3.87 -8.06 -17.07
CA ASP A 88 -3.30 -7.41 -15.88
C ASP A 88 -2.68 -6.04 -16.23
N MET A 89 -2.12 -5.90 -17.43
CA MET A 89 -1.62 -4.62 -17.94
C MET A 89 -2.77 -3.63 -18.18
N GLU A 90 -3.86 -4.07 -18.81
CA GLU A 90 -5.05 -3.24 -19.02
C GLU A 90 -5.68 -2.80 -17.69
N ALA A 91 -5.78 -3.70 -16.71
CA ALA A 91 -6.25 -3.37 -15.37
C ALA A 91 -5.36 -2.30 -14.70
N THR A 92 -4.04 -2.46 -14.79
CA THR A 92 -3.08 -1.49 -14.25
C THR A 92 -3.24 -0.12 -14.93
N LEU A 93 -3.39 -0.08 -16.25
CA LEU A 93 -3.60 1.18 -16.98
C LEU A 93 -4.91 1.88 -16.58
N ALA A 94 -6.00 1.13 -16.39
CA ALA A 94 -7.27 1.68 -15.90
C ALA A 94 -7.14 2.27 -14.48
N GLU A 95 -6.41 1.58 -13.59
CA GLU A 95 -6.11 2.11 -12.25
C GLU A 95 -5.28 3.40 -12.31
N MET A 96 -4.33 3.49 -13.23
CA MET A 96 -3.50 4.68 -13.41
C MET A 96 -4.30 5.89 -13.91
N GLU A 97 -5.32 5.69 -14.75
CA GLU A 97 -6.22 6.76 -15.18
C GLU A 97 -7.02 7.31 -13.99
N SER A 98 -7.58 6.42 -13.17
CA SER A 98 -8.28 6.80 -11.94
C SER A 98 -7.36 7.54 -10.97
N TRP A 99 -6.13 7.06 -10.80
CA TRP A 99 -5.13 7.74 -9.99
C TRP A 99 -4.78 9.14 -10.52
N ARG A 100 -4.57 9.28 -11.83
CA ARG A 100 -4.29 10.57 -12.49
C ARG A 100 -5.41 11.57 -12.24
N ASP A 101 -6.66 11.13 -12.38
CA ASP A 101 -7.83 11.99 -12.14
C ASP A 101 -7.91 12.46 -10.68
N GLY A 102 -7.38 11.66 -9.75
CA GLY A 102 -7.24 11.99 -8.32
C GLY A 102 -6.12 12.98 -7.96
N LEU A 103 -5.19 13.27 -8.88
CA LEU A 103 -4.07 14.20 -8.61
C LEU A 103 -4.50 15.68 -8.55
N GLY A 104 -5.74 15.99 -8.94
CA GLY A 104 -6.25 17.36 -9.05
C GLY A 104 -5.84 18.04 -10.35
N GLY A 105 -5.89 19.37 -10.39
CA GLY A 105 -5.65 20.14 -11.62
C GLY A 105 -4.19 20.14 -12.08
N GLU A 106 -3.98 19.88 -13.37
CA GLU A 106 -2.65 19.86 -14.00
C GLU A 106 -1.85 21.16 -13.82
N SER A 107 -2.52 22.31 -13.82
CA SER A 107 -1.88 23.61 -13.60
C SER A 107 -1.30 23.78 -12.19
N ALA A 108 -1.87 23.09 -11.20
CA ALA A 108 -1.41 23.14 -9.81
C ALA A 108 -0.36 22.09 -9.50
N ARG A 109 -0.39 20.95 -10.20
CA ARG A 109 0.50 19.80 -9.98
C ARG A 109 1.13 19.28 -11.29
N PRO A 110 1.89 20.12 -12.00
CA PRO A 110 2.36 19.77 -13.35
C PRO A 110 3.31 18.57 -13.33
N ARG A 111 4.10 18.39 -12.27
CA ARG A 111 5.10 17.31 -12.15
C ARG A 111 4.45 15.96 -11.90
N GLU A 112 3.43 15.93 -11.04
CA GLU A 112 2.64 14.74 -10.75
C GLU A 112 1.91 14.25 -12.00
N HIS A 113 1.35 15.19 -12.79
CA HIS A 113 0.72 14.89 -14.07
C HIS A 113 1.71 14.46 -15.15
N GLU A 114 2.92 15.02 -15.16
CA GLU A 114 4.02 14.60 -16.04
C GLU A 114 4.44 13.16 -15.74
N LEU A 115 4.65 12.82 -14.46
CA LEU A 115 4.94 11.46 -14.00
C LEU A 115 3.83 10.48 -14.40
N ALA A 116 2.57 10.81 -14.12
CA ALA A 116 1.43 9.94 -14.45
C ALA A 116 1.33 9.65 -15.95
N ARG A 117 1.57 10.67 -16.79
CA ARG A 117 1.59 10.50 -18.26
C ARG A 117 2.76 9.64 -18.72
N ALA A 118 3.95 9.86 -18.19
CA ALA A 118 5.13 9.10 -18.58
C ALA A 118 4.96 7.61 -18.24
N LEU A 119 4.47 7.30 -17.04
CA LEU A 119 4.17 5.93 -16.64
C LEU A 119 3.07 5.32 -17.52
N PHE A 120 2.01 6.07 -17.82
CA PHE A 120 0.90 5.56 -18.66
C PHE A 120 1.39 5.22 -20.06
N LEU A 121 2.21 6.07 -20.67
CA LEU A 121 2.81 5.82 -21.98
C LEU A 121 3.74 4.60 -21.96
N LEU A 122 4.53 4.43 -20.90
CA LEU A 122 5.37 3.24 -20.71
C LEU A 122 4.52 1.96 -20.66
N GLY A 123 3.44 1.97 -19.89
CA GLY A 123 2.53 0.83 -19.79
C GLY A 123 1.77 0.55 -21.08
N TYR A 124 1.35 1.59 -21.80
CA TYR A 124 0.67 1.46 -23.08
C TYR A 124 1.60 0.90 -24.18
N ASP A 125 2.85 1.34 -24.25
CA ASP A 125 3.83 0.76 -25.17
C ASP A 125 4.06 -0.73 -24.89
N LYS A 126 4.11 -1.10 -23.60
CA LYS A 126 4.22 -2.50 -23.19
C LYS A 126 2.95 -3.30 -23.51
N SER A 127 1.75 -2.76 -23.30
CA SER A 127 0.49 -3.46 -23.64
C SER A 127 0.39 -3.76 -25.13
N MET A 128 0.83 -2.83 -25.98
CA MET A 128 0.91 -3.02 -27.44
C MET A 128 1.91 -4.11 -27.84
N SER A 129 2.93 -4.35 -27.01
CA SER A 129 3.90 -5.43 -27.21
C SER A 129 3.38 -6.79 -26.72
N LEU A 130 2.54 -6.81 -25.67
CA LEU A 130 1.92 -8.03 -25.13
C LEU A 130 0.73 -8.53 -25.97
N ALA A 131 0.04 -7.63 -26.68
CA ALA A 131 -1.10 -7.96 -27.54
C ALA A 131 -0.71 -8.56 -28.90
N ARG A 132 0.60 -8.72 -29.18
CA ARG A 132 1.14 -9.28 -30.43
C ARG A 132 1.56 -10.73 -30.26
#